data_AF-A0A2X3EWX3-F1
#
_entry.id   AF-A0A2X3EWX3-F1
#
_cell.length_a   1.000
_cell.length_b   1.000
_cell.length_c   1.000
_cell.angle_alpha   90.00
_cell.angle_beta   90.00
_cell.angle_gamma   90.00
#
_symmetry.space_group_name_H-M   'P 1'
#
loop_
_entity.id
_entity.type
_entity.pdbx_description
1 polymer ?
#
loop_
_entity_poly.entity_id
_entity_poly.type
_entity_poly.pdbx_seq_one_letter_code
_entity_poly.pdbx_strand_id
1 'polypeptide(L)'
;MISPEKLQSAISNVSVWRQGDVCAPHKPLLLLYVLSQYKAGHPRLFNYGLEIHEPLTRLLKEFGPKRRTDYPNMPFWRLRTDGFWEIAHAEGCKPRKGNTQPTKKELIDNQVAGGFDEAAYQQLLAHPEMIDQLAQKILTDRFPESIQRILANQLGFDLSIAPGTATRVSGISFFALTTHGARSAVTISGWMVRWLVLKRRIFTGKHMVVRAW
;
A
#
# COMPACT_ATOMS: atom_id res chain seq x y z
N MET A 1 16.03 -2.54 16.98
CA MET A 1 15.22 -1.62 16.16
C MET A 1 15.81 -1.58 14.76
N ILE A 2 15.01 -1.75 13.71
CA ILE A 2 15.51 -1.57 12.33
C ILE A 2 15.68 -0.07 12.09
N SER A 3 16.83 0.35 11.55
CA SER A 3 17.04 1.77 11.22
C SER A 3 16.23 2.15 9.97
N PRO A 4 15.91 3.45 9.77
CA PRO A 4 15.29 3.95 8.54
C PRO A 4 16.01 3.46 7.27
N GLU A 5 17.34 3.51 7.28
CA GLU A 5 18.19 3.05 6.17
C GLU A 5 18.05 1.55 5.92
N LYS A 6 17.95 0.73 6.98
CA LYS A 6 17.74 -0.71 6.85
C LYS A 6 16.34 -1.02 6.29
N LEU A 7 15.31 -0.26 6.67
CA LEU A 7 13.96 -0.41 6.11
C LEU A 7 13.94 -0.03 4.62
N GLN A 8 14.54 1.12 4.26
CA GLN A 8 14.68 1.53 2.86
C GLN A 8 15.42 0.46 2.05
N SER A 9 16.53 -0.06 2.57
CA SER A 9 17.29 -1.14 1.94
C SER A 9 16.46 -2.42 1.78
N ALA A 10 15.73 -2.84 2.82
CA ALA A 10 14.87 -4.02 2.76
C ALA A 10 13.77 -3.89 1.69
N ILE A 11 13.11 -2.72 1.60
CA ILE A 11 12.08 -2.44 0.59
C ILE A 11 12.68 -2.40 -0.82
N SER A 12 13.87 -1.81 -0.96
CA SER A 12 14.61 -1.78 -2.24
C SER A 12 14.95 -3.20 -2.72
N ASN A 13 15.32 -4.05 -1.78
CA ASN A 13 15.73 -5.43 -2.01
C ASN A 13 14.57 -6.42 -2.05
N VAL A 14 13.32 -5.96 -1.92
CA VAL A 14 12.13 -6.82 -2.06
C VAL A 14 12.28 -7.64 -3.32
N SER A 15 12.29 -8.96 -3.09
CA SER A 15 12.53 -9.95 -4.13
C SER A 15 11.37 -9.92 -5.13
N VAL A 16 11.56 -9.18 -6.22
CA VAL A 16 10.61 -9.19 -7.32
C VAL A 16 10.96 -10.35 -8.23
N TRP A 17 9.97 -11.20 -8.51
CA TRP A 17 10.15 -12.29 -9.45
C TRP A 17 10.46 -11.71 -10.85
N ARG A 18 11.52 -12.22 -11.47
CA ARG A 18 11.97 -11.88 -12.82
C ARG A 18 11.86 -13.11 -13.71
N GLN A 19 11.24 -12.96 -14.88
CA GLN A 19 11.38 -13.91 -15.99
C GLN A 19 11.68 -13.10 -17.26
N GLY A 20 12.94 -13.15 -17.73
CA GLY A 20 13.42 -12.25 -18.78
C GLY A 20 13.27 -10.78 -18.37
N ASP A 21 12.76 -9.95 -19.27
CA ASP A 21 12.46 -8.52 -19.03
C ASP A 21 11.18 -8.28 -18.21
N VAL A 22 10.45 -9.33 -17.84
CA VAL A 22 9.16 -9.22 -17.15
C VAL A 22 9.35 -9.33 -15.64
N CYS A 23 9.31 -8.16 -14.99
CA CYS A 23 9.19 -8.02 -13.55
C CYS A 23 7.72 -8.23 -13.16
N ALA A 24 7.39 -9.18 -12.26
CA ALA A 24 6.02 -9.35 -11.81
C ALA A 24 5.68 -8.23 -10.80
N PRO A 25 4.81 -7.25 -11.12
CA PRO A 25 4.63 -6.05 -10.31
C PRO A 25 3.81 -6.29 -9.02
N HIS A 26 3.56 -7.55 -8.66
CA HIS A 26 2.60 -7.93 -7.63
C HIS A 26 3.03 -7.50 -6.23
N LYS A 27 4.30 -7.71 -5.86
CA LYS A 27 4.84 -7.23 -4.58
C LYS A 27 4.96 -5.71 -4.56
N PRO A 28 5.57 -5.05 -5.58
CA PRO A 28 5.61 -3.59 -5.64
C PRO A 28 4.23 -2.92 -5.54
N LEU A 29 3.21 -3.40 -6.26
CA LEU A 29 1.85 -2.85 -6.19
C LEU A 29 1.20 -3.03 -4.82
N LEU A 30 1.42 -4.19 -4.17
CA LEU A 30 0.95 -4.40 -2.80
C LEU A 30 1.61 -3.43 -1.82
N LEU A 31 2.93 -3.22 -1.94
CA LEU A 31 3.64 -2.28 -1.06
C LEU A 31 3.19 -0.84 -1.28
N LEU A 32 3.03 -0.41 -2.53
CA LEU A 32 2.48 0.91 -2.84
C LEU A 32 1.07 1.09 -2.28
N TYR A 33 0.21 0.07 -2.41
CA TYR A 33 -1.11 0.14 -1.79
C TYR A 33 -1.01 0.28 -0.26
N VAL A 34 -0.24 -0.57 0.42
CA VAL A 34 -0.09 -0.55 1.88
C VAL A 34 0.48 0.79 2.37
N LEU A 35 1.50 1.33 1.69
CA LEU A 35 2.08 2.63 1.98
C LEU A 35 1.05 3.76 1.84
N SER A 36 0.21 3.74 0.80
CA SER A 36 -0.86 4.74 0.63
C SER A 36 -1.87 4.69 1.77
N GLN A 37 -2.17 3.49 2.27
CA GLN A 37 -3.09 3.31 3.39
C GLN A 37 -2.46 3.78 4.71
N TYR A 38 -1.17 3.52 4.94
CA TYR A 38 -0.46 4.07 6.10
C TYR A 38 -0.41 5.61 6.06
N LYS A 39 -0.18 6.21 4.88
CA LYS A 39 -0.27 7.67 4.70
C LYS A 39 -1.65 8.21 5.11
N ALA A 40 -2.71 7.44 4.87
CA ALA A 40 -4.08 7.75 5.29
C ALA A 40 -4.40 7.40 6.76
N GLY A 41 -3.42 6.99 7.57
CA GLY A 41 -3.61 6.67 8.98
C GLY A 41 -4.18 5.28 9.26
N HIS A 42 -4.01 4.34 8.34
CA HIS A 42 -4.44 2.96 8.54
C HIS A 42 -3.65 2.27 9.67
N PRO A 43 -4.29 1.44 10.52
CA PRO A 43 -3.58 0.60 11.49
C PRO A 43 -2.61 -0.38 10.81
N ARG A 44 -1.69 -0.95 11.59
CA ARG A 44 -0.58 -1.76 11.06
C ARG A 44 -0.97 -2.95 10.19
N LEU A 45 -1.97 -3.72 10.61
CA LEU A 45 -2.34 -4.99 9.95
C LEU A 45 -3.58 -4.83 9.09
N PHE A 46 -3.54 -5.44 7.90
CA PHE A 46 -4.64 -5.47 6.93
C PHE A 46 -5.23 -6.86 6.86
N ASN A 47 -6.56 -6.96 6.92
CA ASN A 47 -7.24 -8.20 6.61
C ASN A 47 -7.11 -8.52 5.12
N TYR A 48 -6.60 -9.71 4.79
CA TYR A 48 -6.36 -10.09 3.41
C TYR A 48 -7.64 -10.07 2.56
N GLY A 49 -8.72 -10.65 3.07
CA GLY A 49 -9.97 -10.81 2.32
C GLY A 49 -10.72 -9.50 2.12
N LEU A 50 -10.79 -8.67 3.16
CA LEU A 50 -11.58 -7.45 3.18
C LEU A 50 -10.83 -6.25 2.58
N GLU A 51 -9.51 -6.16 2.80
CA GLU A 51 -8.76 -4.92 2.59
C GLU A 51 -7.67 -5.04 1.53
N ILE A 52 -7.11 -6.24 1.31
CA ILE A 52 -6.02 -6.44 0.33
C ILE A 52 -6.54 -6.99 -1.00
N HIS A 53 -7.35 -8.05 -0.96
CA HIS A 53 -7.65 -8.87 -2.13
C HIS A 53 -8.19 -8.05 -3.31
N GLU A 54 -9.26 -7.28 -3.10
CA GLU A 54 -9.93 -6.57 -4.18
C GLU A 54 -9.17 -5.31 -4.67
N PRO A 55 -8.63 -4.45 -3.79
CA PRO A 55 -7.78 -3.34 -4.21
C PRO A 55 -6.54 -3.79 -4.99
N LEU A 56 -5.85 -4.84 -4.52
CA LEU A 56 -4.68 -5.37 -5.21
C LEU A 56 -5.05 -6.00 -6.56
N THR A 57 -6.18 -6.72 -6.64
CA THR A 57 -6.66 -7.28 -7.91
C THR A 57 -6.92 -6.18 -8.94
N ARG A 58 -7.50 -5.05 -8.53
CA ARG A 58 -7.74 -3.90 -9.43
C ARG A 58 -6.43 -3.30 -9.92
N LEU A 59 -5.47 -3.05 -9.03
CA LEU A 59 -4.15 -2.53 -9.40
C LEU A 59 -3.41 -3.49 -10.34
N LEU A 60 -3.51 -4.80 -10.13
CA LEU A 60 -2.91 -5.80 -11.01
C LEU A 60 -3.54 -5.82 -12.40
N LYS A 61 -4.86 -5.65 -12.52
CA LYS A 61 -5.53 -5.58 -13.82
C LYS A 61 -5.16 -4.31 -14.59
N GLU A 62 -4.94 -3.22 -13.88
CA GLU A 62 -4.68 -1.90 -14.46
C GLU A 62 -3.20 -1.71 -14.84
N PHE A 63 -2.28 -2.12 -13.96
CA PHE A 63 -0.84 -1.86 -14.08
C PHE A 63 0.02 -3.12 -14.22
N GLY A 64 -0.59 -4.30 -14.11
CA GLY A 64 0.09 -5.57 -14.29
C GLY A 64 0.20 -6.00 -15.75
N PRO A 65 1.16 -6.89 -16.08
CA PRO A 65 1.20 -7.52 -17.38
C PRO A 65 -0.08 -8.31 -17.62
N LYS A 66 -0.64 -8.24 -18.83
CA LYS A 66 -1.85 -9.01 -19.20
C LYS A 66 -1.61 -10.50 -18.98
N ARG A 67 -2.38 -11.10 -18.07
CA ARG A 67 -2.34 -12.53 -17.76
C ARG A 67 -3.75 -13.09 -17.70
N ARG A 68 -3.87 -14.41 -17.91
CA ARG A 68 -5.15 -15.13 -17.88
C ARG A 68 -5.74 -15.22 -16.46
N THR A 69 -4.88 -15.22 -15.44
CA THR A 69 -5.26 -15.30 -14.02
C THR A 69 -4.29 -14.49 -13.17
N ASP A 70 -4.83 -13.59 -12.33
CA ASP A 70 -4.07 -12.87 -11.31
C ASP A 70 -4.10 -13.62 -9.98
N TYR A 71 -2.96 -13.71 -9.29
CA TYR A 71 -2.83 -14.41 -8.01
C TYR A 71 -2.44 -13.43 -6.89
N PRO A 72 -3.38 -12.60 -6.39
CA PRO A 72 -3.11 -11.59 -5.36
C PRO A 72 -2.78 -12.19 -3.98
N ASN A 73 -3.12 -13.46 -3.73
CA ASN A 73 -2.77 -14.15 -2.48
C ASN A 73 -1.25 -14.35 -2.32
N MET A 74 -0.56 -14.50 -3.44
CA MET A 74 0.85 -14.83 -3.50
C MET A 74 1.79 -13.73 -3.02
N PRO A 75 1.69 -12.46 -3.49
CA PRO A 75 2.53 -11.39 -2.98
C PRO A 75 2.31 -11.18 -1.47
N PHE A 76 1.06 -11.20 -1.00
CA PHE A 76 0.73 -11.01 0.41
C PHE A 76 1.40 -12.05 1.31
N TRP A 77 1.31 -13.34 0.98
CA TRP A 77 1.95 -14.38 1.77
C TRP A 77 3.47 -14.39 1.65
N ARG A 78 4.01 -14.11 0.46
CA ARG A 78 5.46 -14.17 0.21
C ARG A 78 6.24 -13.00 0.77
N LEU A 79 5.61 -11.85 1.06
CA LEU A 79 6.33 -10.73 1.67
C LEU A 79 6.96 -11.08 3.03
N ARG A 80 6.42 -12.08 3.74
CA ARG A 80 7.00 -12.57 5.01
C ARG A 80 8.47 -13.01 4.90
N THR A 81 8.92 -13.41 3.70
CA THR A 81 10.32 -13.82 3.49
C THR A 81 11.26 -12.65 3.24
N ASP A 82 10.72 -11.44 3.01
CA ASP A 82 11.50 -10.24 2.73
C ASP A 82 11.91 -9.49 4.02
N GLY A 83 11.48 -9.97 5.20
CA GLY A 83 12.05 -9.58 6.51
C GLY A 83 11.51 -8.31 7.16
N PHE A 84 10.48 -7.69 6.58
CA PHE A 84 9.80 -6.51 7.14
C PHE A 84 8.27 -6.67 7.18
N TRP A 85 7.76 -7.86 6.88
CA TRP A 85 6.33 -8.15 6.74
C TRP A 85 5.90 -9.24 7.71
N GLU A 86 4.86 -8.95 8.48
CA GLU A 86 4.29 -9.84 9.47
C GLU A 86 2.94 -10.39 8.98
N ILE A 87 2.65 -11.64 9.34
CA ILE A 87 1.37 -12.30 9.09
C ILE A 87 0.80 -12.76 10.42
N ALA A 88 -0.45 -12.38 10.71
CA ALA A 88 -1.21 -12.78 11.87
C ALA A 88 -2.42 -13.66 11.47
N HIS A 89 -2.93 -14.44 12.43
CA HIS A 89 -4.09 -15.32 12.24
C HIS A 89 -3.89 -16.41 11.17
N ALA A 90 -2.65 -16.89 11.01
CA ALA A 90 -2.26 -17.88 10.02
C ALA A 90 -2.18 -19.31 10.56
N GLU A 91 -2.62 -19.56 11.80
CA GLU A 91 -2.54 -20.87 12.46
C GLU A 91 -3.39 -21.93 11.72
N GLY A 92 -4.49 -21.50 11.09
CA GLY A 92 -5.33 -22.35 10.24
C GLY A 92 -4.77 -22.61 8.84
N CYS A 93 -3.71 -21.91 8.43
CA CYS A 93 -3.04 -22.11 7.14
C CYS A 93 -2.00 -23.22 7.23
N LYS A 94 -2.46 -24.48 7.24
CA LYS A 94 -1.56 -25.65 7.39
C LYS A 94 -0.77 -25.90 6.10
N PRO A 95 0.58 -26.03 6.17
CA PRO A 95 1.37 -26.41 5.02
C PRO A 95 1.00 -27.83 4.56
N ARG A 96 0.79 -28.01 3.26
CA ARG A 96 0.49 -29.32 2.66
C ARG A 96 1.77 -29.93 2.11
N LYS A 97 1.87 -31.27 2.08
CA LYS A 97 3.01 -31.96 1.43
C LYS A 97 3.13 -31.47 -0.03
N GLY A 98 4.27 -30.86 -0.37
CA GLY A 98 4.57 -30.33 -1.70
C GLY A 98 4.11 -28.89 -1.97
N ASN A 99 3.25 -28.29 -1.14
CA ASN A 99 2.87 -26.88 -1.25
C ASN A 99 2.70 -26.21 0.11
N THR A 100 3.70 -25.39 0.46
CA THR A 100 3.78 -24.65 1.72
C THR A 100 2.98 -23.35 1.71
N GLN A 101 2.21 -23.07 0.65
CA GLN A 101 1.55 -21.78 0.42
C GLN A 101 0.02 -21.93 0.54
N PRO A 102 -0.65 -21.05 1.31
CA PRO A 102 -2.10 -21.10 1.51
C PRO A 102 -2.85 -20.64 0.25
N THR A 103 -3.99 -21.27 0.06
CA THR A 103 -4.97 -20.87 -0.96
C THR A 103 -5.63 -19.55 -0.61
N LYS A 104 -6.17 -18.84 -1.61
CA LYS A 104 -7.00 -17.64 -1.40
C LYS A 104 -8.13 -17.90 -0.40
N LYS A 105 -8.80 -19.05 -0.51
CA LYS A 105 -9.91 -19.42 0.38
C LYS A 105 -9.42 -19.55 1.82
N GLU A 106 -8.29 -20.22 2.07
CA GLU A 106 -7.73 -20.33 3.43
C GLU A 106 -7.36 -18.97 4.02
N LEU A 107 -6.79 -18.05 3.24
CA LEU A 107 -6.47 -16.71 3.75
C LEU A 107 -7.74 -15.93 4.15
N ILE A 108 -8.82 -16.09 3.39
CA ILE A 108 -10.11 -15.42 3.65
C ILE A 108 -10.83 -16.08 4.83
N ASP A 109 -10.98 -17.40 4.82
CA ASP A 109 -11.72 -18.14 5.85
C ASP A 109 -11.07 -17.99 7.22
N ASN A 110 -9.73 -17.96 7.30
CA ASN A 110 -9.00 -17.74 8.55
C ASN A 110 -8.83 -16.26 8.93
N GLN A 111 -9.39 -15.32 8.15
CA GLN A 111 -9.27 -13.87 8.40
C GLN A 111 -7.80 -13.42 8.56
N VAL A 112 -6.91 -13.99 7.75
CA VAL A 112 -5.47 -13.73 7.85
C VAL A 112 -5.22 -12.24 7.69
N ALA A 113 -4.47 -11.68 8.62
CA ALA A 113 -4.05 -10.29 8.59
C ALA A 113 -2.56 -10.19 8.30
N GLY A 114 -2.13 -9.10 7.67
CA GLY A 114 -0.73 -8.91 7.36
C GLY A 114 -0.40 -7.46 7.08
N GLY A 115 0.85 -7.09 7.32
CA GLY A 115 1.31 -5.71 7.21
C GLY A 115 2.79 -5.62 7.48
N PHE A 116 3.27 -4.41 7.71
CA PHE A 116 4.65 -4.22 8.13
C PHE A 116 4.82 -4.80 9.54
N ASP A 117 6.00 -5.34 9.81
CA ASP A 117 6.34 -5.71 11.19
C ASP A 117 6.28 -4.47 12.10
N GLU A 118 6.18 -4.71 13.41
CA GLU A 118 6.03 -3.64 14.40
C GLU A 118 7.17 -2.61 14.29
N ALA A 119 8.41 -3.04 14.11
CA ALA A 119 9.55 -2.14 14.05
C ALA A 119 9.48 -1.23 12.82
N ALA A 120 9.20 -1.78 11.65
CA ALA A 120 9.07 -1.04 10.40
C ALA A 120 7.87 -0.09 10.42
N TYR A 121 6.73 -0.51 10.98
CA TYR A 121 5.56 0.35 11.11
C TYR A 121 5.81 1.54 12.04
N GLN A 122 6.45 1.33 13.19
CA GLN A 122 6.81 2.41 14.11
C GLN A 122 7.77 3.43 13.47
N GLN A 123 8.69 2.99 12.60
CA GLN A 123 9.53 3.91 11.84
C GLN A 123 8.71 4.80 10.90
N LEU A 124 7.69 4.25 10.22
CA LEU A 124 6.82 5.04 9.35
C LEU A 124 5.95 6.03 10.13
N LEU A 125 5.52 5.68 11.35
CA LEU A 125 4.79 6.61 12.22
C LEU A 125 5.66 7.75 12.72
N ALA A 126 6.92 7.46 13.06
CA ALA A 126 7.88 8.46 13.50
C ALA A 126 8.34 9.40 12.37
N HIS A 127 8.35 8.89 11.13
CA HIS A 127 8.83 9.59 9.94
C HIS A 127 7.86 9.47 8.76
N PRO A 128 6.68 10.14 8.79
CA PRO A 128 5.67 10.01 7.72
C PRO A 128 6.17 10.40 6.33
N GLU A 129 7.16 11.31 6.24
CA GLU A 129 7.81 11.72 4.99
C GLU A 129 8.52 10.56 4.28
N MET A 130 8.91 9.52 5.02
CA MET A 130 9.53 8.33 4.43
C MET A 130 8.55 7.55 3.55
N ILE A 131 7.23 7.68 3.76
CA ILE A 131 6.25 6.96 2.96
C ILE A 131 6.33 7.36 1.48
N ASP A 132 6.38 8.67 1.20
CA ASP A 132 6.50 9.18 -0.16
C ASP A 132 7.89 8.86 -0.76
N GLN A 133 8.95 8.90 0.04
CA GLN A 133 10.30 8.50 -0.39
C GLN A 133 10.37 7.02 -0.80
N LEU A 134 9.77 6.14 0.01
CA LEU A 134 9.71 4.70 -0.27
C LEU A 134 8.85 4.43 -1.52
N ALA A 135 7.71 5.10 -1.64
CA ALA A 135 6.84 4.99 -2.81
C ALA A 135 7.57 5.45 -4.08
N GLN A 136 8.21 6.63 -4.05
CA GLN A 136 9.04 7.15 -5.15
C GLN A 136 10.10 6.13 -5.56
N LYS A 137 10.82 5.55 -4.60
CA LYS A 137 11.85 4.56 -4.89
C LYS A 137 11.28 3.30 -5.55
N ILE A 138 10.18 2.75 -5.02
CA ILE A 138 9.51 1.57 -5.62
C ILE A 138 9.06 1.89 -7.05
N LEU A 139 8.49 3.07 -7.27
CA LEU A 139 8.01 3.52 -8.58
C LEU A 139 9.16 3.63 -9.58
N THR A 140 10.23 4.34 -9.21
CA THR A 140 11.41 4.52 -10.07
C THR A 140 12.10 3.20 -10.41
N ASP A 141 12.26 2.31 -9.43
CA ASP A 141 13.02 1.07 -9.61
C ASP A 141 12.25 -0.02 -10.37
N ARG A 142 10.91 0.01 -10.36
CA ARG A 142 10.07 -1.13 -10.78
C ARG A 142 9.05 -0.84 -11.86
N PHE A 143 8.80 0.43 -12.19
CA PHE A 143 7.78 0.83 -13.17
C PHE A 143 8.35 1.82 -14.20
N PRO A 144 7.91 1.77 -15.47
CA PRO A 144 8.30 2.75 -16.46
C PRO A 144 7.78 4.14 -16.10
N GLU A 145 8.51 5.19 -16.46
CA GLU A 145 8.22 6.59 -16.11
C GLU A 145 6.77 7.01 -16.44
N SER A 146 6.25 6.53 -17.58
CA SER A 146 4.86 6.78 -18.01
C SER A 146 3.80 6.28 -17.03
N ILE A 147 4.09 5.21 -16.27
CA ILE A 147 3.18 4.62 -15.28
C ILE A 147 3.41 5.24 -13.89
N GLN A 148 4.63 5.68 -13.57
CA GLN A 148 4.98 6.17 -12.23
C GLN A 148 4.06 7.30 -11.76
N ARG A 149 3.84 8.32 -12.61
CA ARG A 149 2.99 9.47 -12.28
C ARG A 149 1.51 9.07 -12.13
N ILE A 150 1.03 8.11 -12.91
CA ILE A 150 -0.35 7.62 -12.83
C ILE A 150 -0.56 6.91 -11.49
N LEU A 151 0.31 5.96 -11.14
CA LEU A 151 0.26 5.24 -9.88
C LEU A 151 0.38 6.16 -8.67
N ALA A 152 1.30 7.12 -8.71
CA ALA A 152 1.48 8.07 -7.62
C ALA A 152 0.23 8.93 -7.39
N ASN A 153 -0.33 9.51 -8.46
CA ASN A 153 -1.56 10.30 -8.37
C ASN A 153 -2.74 9.46 -7.86
N GLN A 154 -2.88 8.23 -8.35
CA GLN A 154 -3.97 7.32 -7.96
C GLN A 154 -3.89 6.89 -6.50
N LEU A 155 -2.68 6.74 -5.96
CA LEU A 155 -2.41 6.31 -4.59
C LEU A 155 -2.10 7.47 -3.63
N GLY A 156 -2.09 8.72 -4.10
CA GLY A 156 -1.89 9.91 -3.26
C GLY A 156 -0.44 10.11 -2.80
N PHE A 157 0.54 9.70 -3.60
CA PHE A 157 1.96 9.93 -3.31
C PHE A 157 2.44 11.26 -3.89
N ASP A 158 3.18 11.99 -3.06
CA ASP A 158 3.81 13.25 -3.46
C ASP A 158 5.21 12.96 -3.99
N LEU A 159 5.30 12.73 -5.29
CA LEU A 159 6.59 12.52 -5.96
C LEU A 159 7.33 13.86 -6.01
N SER A 160 8.27 14.05 -5.09
CA SER A 160 9.26 15.11 -5.25
C SER A 160 10.10 14.76 -6.47
N ILE A 161 10.01 15.59 -7.51
CA ILE A 161 10.98 15.56 -8.60
C ILE A 161 12.33 15.73 -7.93
N ALA A 162 13.19 14.72 -7.97
CA ALA A 162 14.53 14.81 -7.39
C ALA A 162 15.21 16.10 -7.90
N PRO A 163 15.97 16.82 -7.06
CA PRO A 163 16.78 17.95 -7.50
C PRO A 163 17.88 17.41 -8.42
N GLY A 164 17.59 17.32 -9.71
CA GLY A 164 18.45 16.64 -10.67
C GLY A 164 17.92 16.72 -12.10
N THR A 165 17.30 17.84 -12.48
CA THR A 165 17.31 18.46 -13.83
C THR A 165 16.36 19.65 -13.80
N ALA A 166 16.86 20.78 -13.31
CA ALA A 166 16.33 22.05 -13.73
C ALA A 166 16.76 22.26 -15.19
N THR A 167 16.03 21.68 -16.15
CA THR A 167 16.05 22.24 -17.50
C THR A 167 15.35 23.59 -17.38
N ARG A 168 16.16 24.65 -17.33
CA ARG A 168 15.70 26.03 -17.54
C ARG A 168 14.84 26.05 -18.81
N VAL A 169 13.53 26.09 -18.64
CA VAL A 169 12.69 26.76 -19.62
C VAL A 169 12.67 28.22 -19.18
N SER A 170 13.63 28.96 -19.74
CA SER A 170 13.69 30.42 -19.61
C SER A 170 12.41 31.00 -20.18
N GLY A 171 11.64 31.68 -19.33
CA GLY A 171 10.51 32.49 -19.75
C GLY A 171 9.17 31.80 -19.50
N ILE A 172 8.59 32.06 -18.33
CA ILE A 172 7.30 32.73 -18.18
C ILE A 172 7.27 33.19 -16.71
N SER A 173 7.32 34.50 -16.50
CA SER A 173 7.03 35.10 -15.19
C SER A 173 5.54 34.95 -14.92
N PHE A 174 5.15 34.17 -13.91
CA PHE A 174 3.82 34.28 -13.34
C PHE A 174 3.87 35.22 -12.14
N PHE A 175 3.21 36.37 -12.29
CA PHE A 175 2.93 37.30 -11.21
C PHE A 175 2.15 36.58 -10.10
N ALA A 176 2.63 36.71 -8.87
CA ALA A 176 1.86 36.35 -7.68
C ALA A 176 0.65 37.29 -7.58
N LEU A 177 -0.55 36.75 -7.71
CA LEU A 177 -1.76 37.39 -7.22
C LEU A 177 -2.08 36.79 -5.85
N THR A 178 -1.82 37.59 -4.83
CA THR A 178 -2.39 37.45 -3.50
C THR A 178 -3.90 37.59 -3.59
N THR A 179 -4.63 36.50 -3.33
CA THR A 179 -6.06 36.60 -2.98
C THR A 179 -6.26 36.09 -1.56
N HIS A 180 -6.70 37.02 -0.73
CA HIS A 180 -7.25 36.79 0.60
C HIS A 180 -8.40 35.76 0.58
N GLY A 181 -8.47 34.96 1.63
CA GLY A 181 -9.72 34.48 2.21
C GLY A 181 -10.55 33.52 1.36
N ALA A 182 -10.29 32.22 1.47
CA ALA A 182 -11.32 31.22 1.24
C ALA A 182 -11.04 29.99 2.12
N ARG A 183 -12.08 29.54 2.83
CA ARG A 183 -12.09 28.30 3.62
C ARG A 183 -11.71 27.13 2.71
N SER A 184 -10.55 26.52 2.96
CA SER A 184 -10.17 25.28 2.28
C SER A 184 -11.07 24.14 2.78
N ALA A 185 -12.01 23.73 1.95
CA ALA A 185 -12.58 22.40 2.03
C ALA A 185 -11.44 21.42 1.68
N VAL A 186 -11.05 20.60 2.66
CA VAL A 186 -10.14 19.46 2.40
C VAL A 186 -10.91 18.49 1.52
N THR A 187 -10.48 18.35 0.26
CA THR A 187 -11.01 17.34 -0.65
C THR A 187 -10.61 15.98 -0.13
N ILE A 188 -11.53 15.34 0.59
CA ILE A 188 -11.40 13.93 0.99
C ILE A 188 -11.38 13.12 -0.30
N SER A 189 -10.26 12.46 -0.60
CA SER A 189 -10.16 11.56 -1.75
C SER A 189 -11.28 10.52 -1.69
N GLY A 190 -11.86 10.15 -2.83
CA GLY A 190 -13.02 9.24 -2.88
C GLY A 190 -12.80 7.88 -2.18
N TRP A 191 -11.54 7.49 -1.98
CA TRP A 191 -11.13 6.33 -1.19
C TRP A 191 -11.43 6.48 0.31
N MET A 192 -11.25 7.67 0.87
CA MET A 192 -11.47 7.96 2.29
C MET A 192 -12.96 8.08 2.61
N VAL A 193 -13.79 8.59 1.68
CA VAL A 193 -15.27 8.53 1.79
C VAL A 193 -15.76 7.08 1.78
N ARG A 194 -15.22 6.24 0.89
CA ARG A 194 -15.58 4.82 0.81
C ARG A 194 -15.11 4.01 2.03
N TRP A 195 -13.96 4.35 2.61
CA TRP A 195 -13.47 3.78 3.88
C TRP A 195 -14.36 4.14 5.08
N LEU A 196 -14.76 5.42 5.19
CA LEU A 196 -15.72 5.89 6.21
C LEU A 196 -17.10 5.21 6.08
N VAL A 197 -17.59 5.02 4.85
CA VAL A 197 -18.86 4.33 4.57
C VAL A 197 -18.77 2.83 4.92
N LEU A 198 -17.63 2.18 4.67
CA LEU A 198 -17.42 0.77 5.03
C LEU A 198 -17.38 0.58 6.56
N LYS A 199 -16.77 1.52 7.31
CA LYS A 199 -16.77 1.50 8.79
C LYS A 199 -18.16 1.72 9.41
N ARG A 200 -19.01 2.58 8.83
CA ARG A 200 -20.38 2.80 9.36
C ARG A 200 -21.27 1.55 9.31
N ARG A 201 -20.98 0.58 8.43
CA ARG A 201 -21.69 -0.71 8.40
C ARG A 201 -21.28 -1.69 9.51
N ILE A 202 -20.16 -1.46 10.19
CA ILE A 202 -19.60 -2.39 11.19
C ILE A 202 -20.22 -2.15 12.60
N PHE A 203 -20.87 -1.01 12.84
CA PHE A 203 -21.41 -0.65 14.17
C PHE A 203 -22.93 -0.81 14.37
N THR A 204 -23.65 -1.45 13.45
CA THR A 204 -25.07 -1.80 13.66
C THR A 204 -25.19 -3.30 13.90
N GLY A 205 -24.88 -3.71 15.13
CA GLY A 205 -24.86 -5.10 15.56
C GLY A 205 -25.20 -5.27 17.05
N LYS A 206 -26.44 -4.91 17.41
CA LYS A 206 -27.28 -5.50 18.48
C LYS A 206 -26.87 -5.42 19.98
N HIS A 207 -27.80 -4.81 20.72
CA HIS A 207 -28.15 -4.95 22.15
C HIS A 207 -27.22 -4.40 23.22
N MET A 208 -27.59 -3.23 23.74
CA MET A 208 -27.31 -2.86 25.14
C MET A 208 -28.63 -2.41 25.78
N VAL A 209 -29.19 -3.28 26.61
CA VAL A 209 -30.32 -2.94 27.49
C VAL A 209 -29.72 -2.19 28.67
N VAL A 210 -30.01 -0.89 28.75
CA VAL A 210 -29.69 -0.08 29.94
C VAL A 210 -30.81 -0.30 30.95
N ARG A 211 -30.49 -0.94 32.07
CA ARG A 211 -31.30 -0.84 33.29
C ARG A 211 -30.76 0.34 34.10
N ALA A 212 -31.62 1.33 34.34
CA ALA A 212 -31.43 2.33 35.36
C ALA A 212 -31.51 1.66 36.74
N TRP A 213 -30.55 1.92 37.61
CA TRP A 213 -30.67 2.63 38.90
C TRP A 213 -29.27 3.15 39.26
#